data_AF-A2SNF0-F1
#
_entry.id   AF-A2SNF0-F1
#
_cell.length_a   1.000
_cell.length_b   1.000
_cell.length_c   1.000
_cell.angle_alpha   90.00
_cell.angle_beta   90.00
_cell.angle_gamma   90.00
#
_symmetry.space_group_name_H-M   'P 1'
#
loop_
_entity.id
_entity.type
_entity.pdbx_description
1 polymer ?
#
loop_
_entity_poly.entity_id
_entity_poly.type
_entity_poly.pdbx_seq_one_letter_code
_entity_poly.pdbx_strand_id
1 'polypeptide(L)'
;MSNIEQEALRLDHPAYHAEPRRGWGGYTRRVSVMSTMDPAGGRRLLRRYMPGLTAEQHRSIARGHVELALKHRQGWSDTADEAAQATFGRNFGIHDYKVSAIGRDEFSEAHKERLRQHAYSKGDHHRLAVLHFMAAGHRHQTALGFCRESGL
;
A
#
# COMPACT_ATOMS: atom_id res chain seq x y z
N MET A 1 17.81 -9.31 -2.51
CA MET A 1 17.51 -8.15 -1.65
C MET A 1 18.43 -8.18 -0.44
N SER A 2 19.05 -7.04 -0.14
CA SER A 2 19.79 -6.73 1.07
C SER A 2 18.86 -6.57 2.29
N ASN A 3 19.42 -6.63 3.50
CA ASN A 3 18.67 -6.44 4.75
C ASN A 3 17.93 -5.09 4.78
N ILE A 4 18.57 -4.02 4.32
CA ILE A 4 17.97 -2.68 4.26
C ILE A 4 16.73 -2.68 3.34
N GLU A 5 16.79 -3.38 2.20
CA GLU A 5 15.62 -3.48 1.31
C GLU A 5 14.48 -4.28 1.95
N GLN A 6 14.80 -5.34 2.71
CA GLN A 6 13.78 -6.13 3.42
C GLN A 6 13.12 -5.34 4.54
N GLU A 7 13.89 -4.56 5.30
CA GLU A 7 13.36 -3.67 6.33
C GLU A 7 12.43 -2.62 5.74
N ALA A 8 12.80 -2.04 4.59
CA ALA A 8 11.97 -1.08 3.87
C ALA A 8 10.63 -1.67 3.40
N LEU A 9 10.48 -2.99 3.28
CA LEU A 9 9.18 -3.58 2.93
C LEU A 9 8.14 -3.50 4.06
N ARG A 10 8.56 -3.28 5.30
CA ARG A 10 7.64 -3.23 6.43
C ARG A 10 6.90 -1.89 6.46
N LEU A 11 5.57 -1.92 6.62
CA LEU A 11 4.75 -0.69 6.65
C LEU A 11 5.07 0.21 7.86
N ASP A 12 5.58 -0.36 8.95
CA ASP A 12 5.98 0.33 10.17
C ASP A 12 7.40 0.94 10.09
N HIS A 13 8.09 0.80 8.95
CA HIS A 13 9.45 1.33 8.79
C HIS A 13 9.48 2.83 9.17
N PRO A 14 10.37 3.27 10.09
CA PRO A 14 10.34 4.61 10.67
C PRO A 14 10.35 5.75 9.64
N ALA A 15 11.05 5.57 8.52
CA ALA A 15 11.12 6.56 7.45
C ALA A 15 9.76 6.88 6.79
N TYR A 16 8.79 5.96 6.82
CA TYR A 16 7.46 6.20 6.24
C TYR A 16 6.57 7.06 7.13
N HIS A 17 6.84 7.05 8.43
CA HIS A 17 6.09 7.76 9.45
C HIS A 17 6.79 9.02 9.95
N ALA A 18 8.07 9.19 9.61
CA ALA A 18 8.83 10.38 9.98
C ALA A 18 8.17 11.66 9.45
N GLU A 19 7.94 12.61 10.36
CA GLU A 19 7.30 13.89 10.07
C GLU A 19 8.34 15.01 10.07
N PRO A 20 8.47 15.79 8.98
CA PRO A 20 9.26 17.00 9.00
C PRO A 20 8.54 18.07 9.84
N ARG A 21 9.22 19.20 10.03
CA ARG A 21 8.60 20.38 10.67
C ARG A 21 7.29 20.78 10.00
N ARG A 22 6.37 21.35 10.78
CA ARG A 22 5.14 21.97 10.28
C ARG A 22 5.46 23.04 9.22
N GLY A 23 4.62 23.16 8.20
CA GLY A 23 4.85 24.08 7.08
C GLY A 23 5.74 23.52 5.97
N TRP A 24 6.18 22.26 6.04
CA TRP A 24 6.98 21.65 4.98
C TRP A 24 6.18 21.59 3.68
N GLY A 25 6.78 22.07 2.57
CA GLY A 25 6.15 22.00 1.25
C GLY A 25 4.78 22.69 1.14
N GLY A 26 4.49 23.67 2.00
CA GLY A 26 3.20 24.39 2.02
C GLY A 26 2.09 23.69 2.82
N TYR A 27 2.36 22.56 3.46
CA TYR A 27 1.36 21.89 4.29
C TYR A 27 1.12 22.64 5.61
N THR A 28 -0.15 22.92 5.92
CA THR A 28 -0.58 23.55 7.19
C THR A 28 -0.47 22.62 8.40
N ARG A 29 -0.40 21.30 8.15
CA ARG A 29 -0.21 20.23 9.13
C ARG A 29 1.12 19.52 8.93
N ARG A 30 1.52 18.68 9.89
CA ARG A 30 2.62 17.73 9.69
C ARG A 30 2.18 16.63 8.72
N VAL A 31 3.11 16.16 7.90
CA VAL A 31 2.86 15.15 6.89
C VAL A 31 4.01 14.15 6.85
N SER A 32 3.70 12.90 6.56
CA SER A 32 4.65 11.80 6.40
C SER A 32 4.57 11.25 4.97
N VAL A 33 5.39 10.25 4.65
CA VAL A 33 5.31 9.54 3.35
C VAL A 33 3.91 8.94 3.16
N MET A 34 3.30 8.45 4.23
CA MET A 34 1.96 7.83 4.22
C MET A 34 0.83 8.87 4.14
N SER A 35 0.97 10.04 4.78
CA SER A 35 -0.13 11.02 4.92
C SER A 35 -0.10 12.22 3.96
N THR A 36 0.96 12.37 3.16
CA THR A 36 1.05 13.43 2.12
C THR A 36 0.05 13.19 0.98
N MET A 37 -0.63 14.23 0.50
CA MET A 37 -1.58 14.08 -0.62
C MET A 37 -0.87 14.18 -1.97
N ASP A 38 0.20 14.98 -2.05
CA ASP A 38 1.02 15.12 -3.26
C ASP A 38 2.06 13.98 -3.38
N PRO A 39 2.05 13.18 -4.47
CA PRO A 39 3.06 12.16 -4.75
C PRO A 39 4.49 12.72 -4.87
N ALA A 40 4.65 13.93 -5.40
CA ALA A 40 5.97 14.55 -5.48
C ALA A 40 6.50 14.89 -4.07
N GLY A 41 5.62 15.31 -3.16
CA GLY A 41 5.87 15.43 -1.73
C GLY A 41 6.31 14.10 -1.11
N GLY A 42 5.56 13.02 -1.34
CA GLY A 42 5.90 11.67 -0.86
C GLY A 42 7.28 11.23 -1.30
N ARG A 43 7.60 11.38 -2.59
CA ARG A 43 8.93 11.07 -3.14
C ARG A 43 10.04 11.86 -2.44
N ARG A 44 9.83 13.18 -2.22
CA ARG A 44 10.84 14.04 -1.55
C ARG A 44 11.07 13.59 -0.11
N LEU A 45 10.01 13.25 0.63
CA LEU A 45 10.13 12.74 2.01
C LEU A 45 10.83 11.38 2.04
N LEU A 46 10.48 10.49 1.12
CA LEU A 46 11.12 9.17 0.99
C LEU A 46 12.64 9.29 0.80
N ARG A 47 13.07 10.12 -0.16
CA ARG A 47 14.51 10.36 -0.40
C ARG A 47 15.21 11.07 0.75
N ARG A 48 14.47 11.86 1.54
CA ARG A 48 15.01 12.55 2.72
C ARG A 48 15.25 11.57 3.87
N TYR A 49 14.32 10.65 4.11
CA TYR A 49 14.35 9.73 5.25
C TYR A 49 14.95 8.36 4.95
N MET A 50 15.28 8.08 3.69
CA MET A 50 16.10 6.95 3.28
C MET A 50 17.32 7.43 2.46
N PRO A 51 18.20 8.26 3.06
CA PRO A 51 19.38 8.73 2.36
C PRO A 51 20.34 7.55 2.12
N GLY A 52 20.88 7.44 0.91
CA GLY A 52 21.86 6.39 0.55
C GLY A 52 21.30 5.22 -0.26
N LEU A 53 19.97 5.12 -0.42
CA LEU A 53 19.40 4.17 -1.37
C LEU A 53 19.67 4.60 -2.81
N THR A 54 20.18 3.66 -3.59
CA THR A 54 20.36 3.81 -5.03
C THR A 54 19.02 3.70 -5.77
N ALA A 55 18.98 4.15 -7.03
CA ALA A 55 17.81 4.00 -7.86
C ALA A 55 17.41 2.52 -8.06
N GLU A 56 18.38 1.61 -8.14
CA GLU A 56 18.12 0.17 -8.27
C GLU A 56 17.50 -0.41 -7.00
N GLN A 57 18.02 -0.04 -5.82
CA GLN A 57 17.43 -0.47 -4.55
C GLN A 57 16.00 0.05 -4.39
N HIS A 58 15.73 1.29 -4.77
CA HIS A 58 14.36 1.80 -4.80
C HIS A 58 13.46 1.02 -5.76
N ARG A 59 13.92 0.60 -6.94
CA ARG A 59 13.14 -0.27 -7.84
C ARG A 59 12.87 -1.64 -7.23
N SER A 60 13.87 -2.24 -6.60
CA SER A 60 13.78 -3.52 -5.90
C SER A 60 12.76 -3.47 -4.76
N ILE A 61 12.83 -2.46 -3.90
CA ILE A 61 11.85 -2.21 -2.83
C ILE A 61 10.45 -1.96 -3.41
N ALA A 62 10.34 -1.17 -4.49
CA ALA A 62 9.06 -0.92 -5.15
C ALA A 62 8.39 -2.23 -5.60
N ARG A 63 9.15 -3.13 -6.25
CA ARG A 63 8.66 -4.45 -6.67
C ARG A 63 8.22 -5.29 -5.47
N GLY A 64 8.97 -5.29 -4.37
CA GLY A 64 8.55 -5.99 -3.15
C GLY A 64 7.25 -5.45 -2.57
N HIS A 65 7.03 -4.13 -2.58
CA HIS A 65 5.73 -3.56 -2.21
C HIS A 65 4.61 -3.95 -3.19
N VAL A 66 4.90 -4.07 -4.49
CA VAL A 66 3.93 -4.58 -5.46
C VAL A 66 3.49 -6.00 -5.10
N GLU A 67 4.44 -6.90 -4.83
CA GLU A 67 4.16 -8.28 -4.43
C GLU A 67 3.33 -8.36 -3.14
N LEU A 68 3.67 -7.54 -2.13
CA LEU A 68 2.92 -7.51 -0.87
C LEU A 68 1.49 -6.95 -1.07
N ALA A 69 1.32 -5.93 -1.91
CA ALA A 69 0.00 -5.43 -2.25
C ALA A 69 -0.85 -6.50 -2.98
N LEU A 70 -0.26 -7.28 -3.89
CA LEU A 70 -0.93 -8.41 -4.54
C LEU A 70 -1.30 -9.50 -3.53
N LYS A 71 -0.42 -9.83 -2.58
CA LYS A 71 -0.71 -10.77 -1.48
C LYS A 71 -1.89 -10.30 -0.63
N HIS A 72 -1.94 -9.01 -0.27
CA HIS A 72 -3.08 -8.47 0.47
C HIS A 72 -4.36 -8.46 -0.37
N ARG A 73 -4.28 -8.20 -1.67
CA ARG A 73 -5.44 -8.33 -2.59
C ARG A 73 -5.97 -9.76 -2.64
N GLN A 74 -5.08 -10.76 -2.68
CA GLN A 74 -5.48 -12.16 -2.65
C GLN A 74 -6.10 -12.52 -1.30
N GLY A 75 -5.42 -12.20 -0.19
CA GLY A 75 -5.94 -12.46 1.16
C GLY A 75 -7.27 -11.77 1.47
N TRP A 76 -7.52 -10.60 0.85
CA TRP A 76 -8.85 -9.97 0.88
C TRP A 76 -9.92 -10.86 0.22
N SER A 77 -9.61 -11.41 -0.96
CA SER A 77 -10.54 -12.27 -1.71
C SER A 77 -10.81 -13.56 -0.94
N ASP A 78 -9.76 -14.19 -0.42
CA ASP A 78 -9.87 -15.42 0.39
C ASP A 78 -10.71 -15.18 1.65
N THR A 79 -10.48 -14.07 2.36
CA THR A 79 -11.27 -13.71 3.55
C THR A 79 -12.74 -13.43 3.20
N ALA A 80 -13.02 -12.85 2.03
CA ALA A 80 -14.39 -12.59 1.58
C ALA A 80 -15.12 -13.90 1.26
N ASP A 81 -14.44 -14.86 0.62
CA ASP A 81 -14.97 -16.19 0.34
C ASP A 81 -15.21 -16.98 1.62
N GLU A 82 -14.28 -16.93 2.59
CA GLU A 82 -14.47 -17.53 3.93
C GLU A 82 -15.71 -16.96 4.63
N ALA A 83 -15.86 -15.63 4.62
CA ALA A 83 -17.00 -14.96 5.24
C ALA A 83 -18.33 -15.32 4.56
N ALA A 84 -18.33 -15.37 3.22
CA ALA A 84 -19.49 -15.76 2.44
C ALA A 84 -19.87 -17.22 2.67
N GLN A 85 -18.90 -18.12 2.73
CA GLN A 85 -19.13 -19.54 2.96
C GLN A 85 -19.72 -19.77 4.37
N ALA A 86 -19.21 -19.06 5.38
CA ALA A 86 -19.71 -19.15 6.74
C ALA A 86 -21.13 -18.58 6.91
N THR A 87 -21.49 -17.55 6.14
CA THR A 87 -22.76 -16.82 6.30
C THR A 87 -23.86 -17.37 5.40
N PHE A 88 -23.51 -17.74 4.16
CA PHE A 88 -24.45 -18.05 3.08
C PHE A 88 -24.24 -19.45 2.47
N GLY A 89 -23.23 -20.20 2.90
CA GLY A 89 -22.93 -21.53 2.35
C GLY A 89 -22.42 -21.51 0.90
N ARG A 90 -21.97 -20.36 0.39
CA ARG A 90 -21.41 -20.19 -0.95
C ARG A 90 -20.24 -19.21 -0.95
N ASN A 91 -19.36 -19.31 -1.95
CA ASN A 91 -18.31 -18.33 -2.19
C ASN A 91 -18.88 -16.95 -2.54
N PHE A 92 -18.04 -15.93 -2.39
CA PHE A 92 -18.36 -14.54 -2.67
C PHE A 92 -18.42 -14.30 -4.18
N GLY A 93 -19.55 -13.80 -4.67
CA GLY A 93 -19.80 -13.63 -6.10
C GLY A 93 -19.48 -12.23 -6.62
N ILE A 94 -19.34 -12.09 -7.94
CA ILE A 94 -19.22 -10.79 -8.62
C ILE A 94 -20.42 -9.87 -8.35
N HIS A 95 -21.61 -10.46 -8.20
CA HIS A 95 -22.84 -9.74 -7.86
C HIS A 95 -22.85 -9.23 -6.41
N ASP A 96 -21.97 -9.75 -5.56
CA ASP A 96 -21.74 -9.27 -4.21
C ASP A 96 -20.69 -8.14 -4.20
N TYR A 97 -20.68 -7.24 -5.19
CA TYR A 97 -19.72 -6.13 -5.43
C TYR A 97 -18.53 -6.02 -4.44
N LYS A 98 -17.27 -6.07 -4.91
CA LYS A 98 -16.05 -6.07 -4.07
C LYS A 98 -16.00 -5.04 -2.92
N VAL A 99 -16.55 -3.84 -3.09
CA VAL A 99 -16.56 -2.80 -2.02
C VAL A 99 -17.55 -3.15 -0.89
N SER A 100 -18.51 -4.04 -1.15
CA SER A 100 -19.62 -4.38 -0.26
C SER A 100 -19.28 -5.40 0.82
N ALA A 101 -18.23 -6.22 0.68
CA ALA A 101 -17.93 -7.27 1.67
C ALA A 101 -17.71 -6.71 3.08
N ILE A 102 -17.02 -5.56 3.20
CA ILE A 102 -16.79 -4.91 4.51
C ILE A 102 -18.09 -4.32 5.08
N GLY A 103 -18.99 -3.86 4.20
CA GLY A 103 -20.27 -3.25 4.57
C GLY A 103 -21.45 -4.24 4.65
N ARG A 104 -21.21 -5.54 4.48
CA ARG A 104 -22.25 -6.59 4.60
C ARG A 104 -22.58 -6.82 6.06
N ASP A 105 -23.79 -6.48 6.48
CA ASP A 105 -24.22 -6.59 7.87
C ASP A 105 -24.16 -8.03 8.39
N GLU A 106 -24.40 -9.01 7.52
CA GLU A 106 -24.44 -10.43 7.87
C GLU A 106 -23.05 -11.01 8.17
N PHE A 107 -21.98 -10.37 7.70
CA PHE A 107 -20.61 -10.80 8.00
C PHE A 107 -20.25 -10.46 9.44
N SER A 108 -19.56 -11.39 10.10
CA SER A 108 -19.04 -11.15 11.45
C SER A 108 -18.04 -9.99 11.47
N GLU A 109 -17.99 -9.26 12.59
CA GLU A 109 -17.04 -8.16 12.75
C GLU A 109 -15.58 -8.64 12.65
N ALA A 110 -15.29 -9.88 13.05
CA ALA A 110 -13.95 -10.47 12.89
C ALA A 110 -13.54 -10.58 11.41
N HIS A 111 -14.45 -11.01 10.52
CA HIS A 111 -14.18 -11.06 9.08
C HIS A 111 -14.05 -9.66 8.50
N LYS A 112 -14.95 -8.73 8.87
CA LYS A 112 -14.88 -7.33 8.41
C LYS A 112 -13.56 -6.68 8.80
N GLU A 113 -13.07 -6.94 10.02
CA GLU A 113 -11.80 -6.38 10.48
C GLU A 113 -10.61 -6.91 9.67
N ARG A 114 -10.56 -8.22 9.40
CA ARG A 114 -9.55 -8.79 8.48
C ARG A 114 -9.63 -8.18 7.08
N LEU A 115 -10.84 -8.02 6.53
CA LEU A 115 -11.05 -7.40 5.23
C LEU A 115 -10.56 -5.94 5.20
N ARG A 116 -10.84 -5.15 6.25
CA ARG A 116 -10.34 -3.77 6.39
C ARG A 116 -8.81 -3.75 6.42
N GLN A 117 -8.19 -4.62 7.21
CA GLN A 117 -6.73 -4.73 7.29
C GLN A 117 -6.09 -5.04 5.93
N HIS A 118 -6.61 -6.03 5.20
CA HIS A 118 -6.12 -6.33 3.85
C HIS A 118 -6.31 -5.15 2.88
N ALA A 119 -7.45 -4.44 2.95
CA ALA A 119 -7.72 -3.30 2.09
C ALA A 119 -6.77 -2.12 2.39
N TYR A 120 -6.57 -1.78 3.66
CA TYR A 120 -5.63 -0.73 4.06
C TYR A 120 -4.19 -1.08 3.68
N SER A 121 -3.72 -2.27 4.05
CA SER A 121 -2.36 -2.70 3.73
C SER A 121 -2.11 -2.77 2.22
N LYS A 122 -3.09 -3.22 1.41
CA LYS A 122 -2.98 -3.17 -0.07
C LYS A 122 -2.75 -1.71 -0.52
N GLY A 123 -3.58 -0.79 -0.04
CA GLY A 123 -3.49 0.63 -0.40
C GLY A 123 -2.13 1.23 -0.04
N ASP A 124 -1.65 0.94 1.17
CA ASP A 124 -0.38 1.42 1.69
C ASP A 124 0.82 0.87 0.91
N HIS A 125 0.85 -0.44 0.65
CA HIS A 125 1.90 -1.04 -0.17
C HIS A 125 1.87 -0.52 -1.61
N HIS A 126 0.70 -0.38 -2.24
CA HIS A 126 0.60 0.19 -3.59
C HIS A 126 1.14 1.63 -3.63
N ARG A 127 0.77 2.45 -2.64
CA ARG A 127 1.29 3.80 -2.50
C ARG A 127 2.81 3.82 -2.38
N LEU A 128 3.39 3.00 -1.50
CA LEU A 128 4.83 2.91 -1.30
C LEU A 128 5.55 2.44 -2.57
N ALA A 129 5.00 1.46 -3.28
CA ALA A 129 5.54 1.01 -4.57
C ALA A 129 5.67 2.17 -5.57
N VAL A 130 4.61 2.97 -5.73
CA VAL A 130 4.61 4.15 -6.62
C VAL A 130 5.68 5.16 -6.18
N LEU A 131 5.74 5.48 -4.89
CA LEU A 131 6.70 6.46 -4.36
C LEU A 131 8.15 5.99 -4.51
N HIS A 132 8.42 4.69 -4.35
CA HIS A 132 9.73 4.10 -4.57
C HIS A 132 10.14 4.10 -6.05
N PHE A 133 9.24 3.74 -6.97
CA PHE A 133 9.51 3.92 -8.40
C PHE A 133 9.80 5.39 -8.76
N MET A 134 9.04 6.32 -8.19
CA MET A 134 9.30 7.74 -8.37
C MET A 134 10.64 8.19 -7.78
N ALA A 135 11.05 7.64 -6.63
CA ALA A 135 12.35 7.92 -6.02
C ALA A 135 13.51 7.33 -6.83
N ALA A 136 13.28 6.23 -7.54
CA ALA A 136 14.20 5.65 -8.52
C ALA A 136 14.34 6.49 -9.81
N GLY A 137 13.57 7.57 -9.96
CA GLY A 137 13.66 8.51 -11.08
C GLY A 137 12.52 8.42 -12.10
N HIS A 138 11.55 7.52 -11.91
CA HIS A 138 10.41 7.44 -12.82
C HIS A 138 9.42 8.60 -12.63
N ARG A 139 8.75 9.00 -13.71
CA ARG A 139 7.61 9.92 -13.64
C ARG A 139 6.44 9.22 -12.95
N HIS A 140 5.57 9.98 -12.30
CA HIS A 140 4.41 9.43 -11.59
C HIS A 140 3.55 8.51 -12.47
N GLN A 141 3.27 8.93 -13.71
CA GLN A 141 2.49 8.11 -14.66
C GLN A 141 3.17 6.79 -15.01
N THR A 142 4.50 6.80 -15.19
CA THR A 142 5.28 5.57 -15.44
C THR A 142 5.29 4.66 -14.22
N ALA A 143 5.42 5.22 -13.02
CA ALA A 143 5.36 4.45 -11.77
C ALA A 143 3.99 3.77 -11.57
N LEU A 144 2.89 4.48 -11.90
CA LEU A 144 1.55 3.89 -11.92
C LEU A 144 1.43 2.80 -13.00
N GLY A 145 2.05 2.99 -14.17
CA GLY A 145 2.13 2.01 -15.24
C GLY A 145 2.69 0.66 -14.75
N PHE A 146 3.85 0.68 -14.09
CA PHE A 146 4.46 -0.54 -13.55
C PHE A 146 3.54 -1.28 -12.56
N CYS A 147 2.85 -0.54 -11.68
CA CYS A 147 1.93 -1.14 -10.72
C CYS A 147 0.73 -1.80 -11.42
N ARG A 148 0.17 -1.12 -12.43
CA ARG A 148 -0.97 -1.63 -13.22
C ARG A 148 -0.61 -2.87 -14.05
N GLU A 149 0.55 -2.84 -14.71
CA GLU A 149 1.06 -3.98 -15.49
C GLU A 149 1.30 -5.20 -14.60
N SER A 150 1.63 -4.99 -13.33
CA SER A 150 1.78 -6.05 -12.33
C SER A 150 0.45 -6.50 -11.71
N GLY A 151 -0.67 -5.88 -12.08
CA GLY A 151 -2.02 -6.28 -11.64
C GLY A 151 -2.54 -5.59 -10.37
N LEU A 152 -2.05 -4.40 -9.99
CA LEU A 152 -2.57 -3.64 -8.85
C LEU A 152 -3.77 -2.73 -9.14
#